data_AF-M8DE24-F1
#
_entry.id   AF-M8DE24-F1
#
_cell.length_a   1.000
_cell.length_b   1.000
_cell.length_c   1.000
_cell.angle_alpha   90.00
_cell.angle_beta   90.00
_cell.angle_gamma   90.00
#
_symmetry.space_group_name_H-M   'P 1'
#
loop_
_entity.id
_entity.type
_entity.pdbx_description
1 polymer ?
#
loop_
_entity_poly.entity_id
_entity_poly.type
_entity_poly.pdbx_seq_one_letter_code
_entity_poly.pdbx_strand_id
1 'polypeptide(L)' 'MRIYRFLFETATRQWIEVIKAPSMFEAAKEAKKLASTRSKAMAAPISFSFHHVASV' A
#
# COMPACT_ATOMS: atom_id res chain seq x y z
N MET A 1 13.82 8.23 -8.35
CA MET A 1 12.79 7.55 -7.52
C MET A 1 11.59 7.25 -8.40
N ARG A 2 10.99 6.06 -8.26
CA ARG A 2 9.79 5.67 -8.99
C ARG A 2 8.58 5.77 -8.05
N ILE A 3 7.41 6.03 -8.63
CA ILE A 3 6.15 6.07 -7.90
C ILE A 3 5.49 4.71 -8.03
N TYR A 4 5.19 4.10 -6.89
CA TYR A 4 4.46 2.84 -6.81
C TYR A 4 3.13 3.11 -6.10
N ARG A 5 2.05 2.59 -6.67
CA ARG A 5 0.71 2.70 -6.10
C ARG A 5 0.33 1.35 -5.50
N PHE A 6 -0.16 1.36 -4.28
CA PHE A 6 -0.64 0.18 -3.60
C PHE A 6 -2.10 0.40 -3.21
N LEU A 7 -2.95 -0.57 -3.51
CA LEU A 7 -4.29 -0.61 -2.99
C LEU A 7 -4.22 -1.18 -1.58
N PHE A 8 -4.69 -0.43 -0.62
CA PHE A 8 -4.87 -0.86 0.75
C PHE A 8 -6.36 -1.08 0.97
N GLU A 9 -6.70 -2.18 1.62
CA GLU A 9 -8.09 -2.54 1.85
C GLU A 9 -8.26 -3.15 3.24
N THR A 10 -9.41 -2.87 3.83
CA THR A 10 -9.97 -3.54 5.00
C THR A 10 -11.30 -4.17 4.58
N ALA A 11 -11.95 -4.86 5.51
CA ALA A 11 -13.30 -5.40 5.27
C ALA A 11 -14.35 -4.33 4.88
N THR A 12 -14.10 -3.04 5.14
CA THR A 12 -15.10 -1.97 4.98
C THR A 12 -14.62 -0.78 4.16
N ARG A 13 -13.32 -0.69 3.85
CA ARG A 13 -12.73 0.49 3.19
C ARG A 13 -11.61 0.06 2.26
N GLN A 14 -11.45 0.80 1.17
CA GLN A 14 -10.32 0.67 0.25
C GLN A 14 -9.78 2.06 -0.09
N TRP A 15 -8.47 2.19 -0.23
CA TRP A 15 -7.81 3.42 -0.64
C TRP A 15 -6.46 3.15 -1.28
N ILE A 16 -5.91 4.12 -2.01
CA ILE A 16 -4.62 4.00 -2.69
C ILE A 16 -3.55 4.73 -1.89
N GLU A 17 -2.46 4.03 -1.57
CA GLU A 17 -1.24 4.61 -1.04
C GLU A 17 -0.19 4.79 -2.15
N VAL A 18 0.42 5.96 -2.17
CA VAL A 18 1.44 6.33 -3.15
C VAL A 18 2.80 6.34 -2.46
N ILE A 19 3.67 5.41 -2.84
CA ILE A 19 4.98 5.20 -2.23
C ILE A 19 6.06 5.54 -3.24
N LYS A 20 7.01 6.39 -2.84
CA LYS A 20 8.16 6.78 -3.67
C LYS A 20 9.38 6.00 -3.22
N ALA A 21 9.83 5.06 -4.04
CA ALA A 21 10.94 4.18 -3.71
C ALA A 21 11.91 4.02 -4.89
N PRO A 22 13.17 3.61 -4.65
CA PRO A 22 14.11 3.32 -5.72
C PRO A 22 13.76 2.02 -6.49
N SER A 23 13.04 1.08 -5.86
CA SER A 23 12.63 -0.19 -6.44
C SER A 23 11.26 -0.63 -5.94
N MET A 24 10.63 -1.59 -6.63
CA MET A 24 9.35 -2.17 -6.22
C MET A 24 9.47 -2.93 -4.89
N PHE A 25 10.60 -3.57 -4.66
CA PHE A 25 10.88 -4.29 -3.42
C PHE A 25 10.90 -3.35 -2.20
N GLU A 26 11.62 -2.23 -2.30
CA GLU A 26 11.62 -1.21 -1.25
C GLU A 26 10.22 -0.61 -1.05
N ALA A 27 9.50 -0.37 -2.15
CA ALA A 27 8.12 0.12 -2.08
C ALA A 27 7.19 -0.87 -1.35
N ALA A 28 7.30 -2.17 -1.63
CA ALA A 28 6.51 -3.21 -0.97
C ALA A 28 6.86 -3.37 0.51
N LYS A 29 8.14 -3.21 0.87
CA LYS A 29 8.61 -3.21 2.26
C LYS A 29 8.01 -2.03 3.04
N GLU A 30 8.01 -0.83 2.44
CA GLU A 30 7.33 0.34 3.00
C GLU A 30 5.82 0.15 3.10
N ALA A 31 5.17 -0.41 2.06
CA ALA A 31 3.74 -0.71 2.06
C ALA A 31 3.38 -1.67 3.21
N LYS A 32 4.15 -2.73 3.41
CA LYS A 32 3.95 -3.67 4.53
C LYS A 32 4.06 -2.98 5.89
N LYS A 33 5.06 -2.10 6.05
CA LYS A 33 5.25 -1.34 7.29
C LYS A 33 4.05 -0.41 7.54
N LEU A 34 3.60 0.31 6.51
CA LEU A 34 2.42 1.18 6.56
C LEU A 34 1.16 0.39 6.91
N ALA A 35 0.92 -0.75 6.26
CA ALA A 35 -0.24 -1.60 6.51
C ALA A 35 -0.23 -2.10 7.96
N SER A 36 0.93 -2.52 8.46
CA SER A 36 1.07 -2.97 9.86
C SER A 36 0.80 -1.85 10.87
N THR A 37 1.34 -0.66 10.64
CA THR A 37 1.12 0.50 11.53
C THR A 37 -0.35 0.93 11.52
N ARG A 38 -0.97 1.03 10.33
CA ARG A 38 -2.38 1.41 10.22
C ARG A 38 -3.32 0.34 10.74
N SER A 39 -2.99 -0.94 10.57
CA SER A 39 -3.78 -2.04 11.08
C SER A 39 -3.92 -1.96 12.60
N LYS A 40 -2.81 -1.62 13.29
CA LYS A 40 -2.83 -1.35 14.74
C LYS A 40 -3.66 -0.12 15.09
N ALA A 41 -3.49 0.99 14.36
CA ALA A 41 -4.21 2.23 14.62
C ALA A 41 -5.73 2.12 14.40
N MET A 42 -6.15 1.31 13.42
CA MET A 42 -7.55 1.09 13.06
C MET A 42 -8.18 -0.12 13.76
N ALA A 43 -7.40 -0.87 14.54
CA ALA A 43 -7.79 -2.16 15.12
C ALA A 43 -8.44 -3.12 14.10
N ALA A 44 -7.97 -3.09 12.84
CA ALA A 44 -8.54 -3.83 11.74
C ALA A 44 -7.43 -4.44 10.87
N PRO A 45 -7.60 -5.68 10.35
CA PRO A 45 -6.65 -6.25 9.40
C PRO A 45 -6.67 -5.44 8.09
N ILE A 46 -5.48 -5.12 7.59
CA ILE A 46 -5.28 -4.41 6.32
C ILE A 46 -4.48 -5.31 5.38
N SER A 47 -5.05 -5.63 4.22
CA SER A 47 -4.29 -6.19 3.09
C SER A 47 -3.80 -5.05 2.19
N PHE A 48 -2.68 -5.30 1.51
CA PHE A 48 -2.16 -4.39 0.50
C PHE A 48 -1.75 -5.17 -0.74
N SER A 49 -2.05 -4.62 -1.91
CA SER A 49 -1.70 -5.20 -3.21
C SER A 49 -1.17 -4.12 -4.15
N PHE A 50 -0.36 -4.52 -5.13
CA PHE A 50 0.15 -3.55 -6.10
C PHE A 50 -0.98 -3.09 -7.02
N HIS A 51 -1.22 -1.78 -7.06
CA HIS A 51 -2.24 -1.18 -7.90
C HIS A 51 -1.61 -0.64 -9.17
N HIS A 52 -1.50 -1.50 -10.18
CA HIS A 52 -1.10 -1.09 -11.51
C HIS A 52 -2.31 -0.47 -12.22
N VAL A 53 -2.44 0.86 -12.15
CA VAL A 53 -3.30 1.55 -13.11
C VAL A 53 -2.58 1.41 -14.45
N ALA A 54 -3.09 0.54 -15.33
CA ALA A 54 -2.68 0.57 -16.72
C ALA A 54 -2.93 2.00 -17.20
N SER A 55 -1.85 2.73 -17.51
CA SER A 55 -1.97 4.03 -18.15
C SER A 55 -2.60 3.76 -19.52
N VAL A 56 -3.90 4.04 -19.63
CA VAL A 56 -4.60 4.08 -20.92
C VAL A 56 -4.19 5.35 -21.64
#